data_AF-A0A9D4WME8-F1
#
_entry.id   AF-A0A9D4WME8-F1
#
_cell.length_a   1.000
_cell.length_b   1.000
_cell.length_c   1.000
_cell.angle_alpha   90.00
_cell.angle_beta   90.00
_cell.angle_gamma   90.00
#
_symmetry.space_group_name_H-M   'P 1'
#
loop_
_entity.id
_entity.type
_entity.pdbx_description
1 polymer ?
#
loop_
_entity_poly.entity_id
_entity_poly.type
_entity_poly.pdbx_seq_one_letter_code
_entity_poly.pdbx_strand_id
1 'polypeptide(L)'
;MDSVPYLDGNIHKILDSRYLHPRLDVNQSLQTHSSLIRRLSQEKELEGHLGCVNAVAWNSKGSLLISGSDDTRINIWSYYSQKLVHSIETGHTANIFCTKFIPETSDELVVSGAGDAEVRLFNRSRLSGNGLDDIAVVPSALYQCHTRRVKKLAVENGNPNVVWSSSEDGTLRQHDFREGTSCPPAGASHQECHNVLSWIES
;
A
#
# COMPACT_ATOMS: atom_id res chain seq x y z
N MET A 1 72.75 -2.90 7.45
CA MET A 1 71.95 -2.07 6.55
C MET A 1 70.72 -2.86 6.16
N ASP A 2 69.77 -2.85 7.09
CA ASP A 2 68.32 -2.82 6.93
C ASP A 2 67.72 -3.29 5.61
N SER A 3 67.16 -4.49 5.67
CA SER A 3 66.03 -4.89 4.84
C SER A 3 64.97 -5.47 5.76
N VAL A 4 63.85 -4.76 5.93
CA VAL A 4 62.63 -5.27 6.56
C VAL A 4 61.90 -6.13 5.52
N PRO A 5 61.63 -7.43 5.77
CA PRO A 5 60.71 -8.19 4.95
C PRO A 5 59.36 -8.38 5.66
N TYR A 6 58.35 -7.83 5.01
CA TYR A 6 56.95 -8.23 4.93
C TYR A 6 56.46 -9.45 5.74
N LEU A 7 55.36 -9.22 6.46
CA LEU A 7 54.48 -10.21 7.07
C LEU A 7 53.86 -11.12 5.99
N ASP A 8 54.36 -12.34 5.82
CA ASP A 8 53.58 -13.44 5.21
C ASP A 8 52.92 -14.27 6.32
N GLY A 9 51.95 -13.63 6.95
CA GLY A 9 51.06 -14.27 7.91
C GLY A 9 49.89 -14.95 7.21
N ASN A 10 50.04 -16.25 6.99
CA ASN A 10 48.96 -17.22 7.18
C ASN A 10 47.88 -17.35 6.07
N ILE A 11 48.28 -17.72 4.86
CA ILE A 11 47.36 -18.33 3.86
C ILE A 11 46.75 -19.66 4.39
N HIS A 12 47.41 -20.34 5.33
CA HIS A 12 46.91 -21.57 5.94
C HIS A 12 45.73 -21.38 6.93
N LYS A 13 45.46 -20.16 7.41
CA LYS A 13 44.28 -19.90 8.27
C LYS A 13 42.95 -19.76 7.51
N ILE A 14 42.99 -19.61 6.19
CA ILE A 14 41.79 -19.39 5.36
C ILE A 14 41.29 -20.69 4.71
N LEU A 15 42.13 -21.73 4.64
CA LEU A 15 41.77 -23.03 4.04
C LEU A 15 41.22 -24.04 5.07
N ASP A 16 41.56 -23.92 6.36
CA ASP A 16 40.99 -24.78 7.42
C ASP A 16 39.58 -24.36 7.88
N SER A 17 39.05 -23.22 7.44
CA SER A 17 37.69 -22.77 7.76
C SER A 17 36.63 -23.15 6.72
N ARG A 18 36.98 -23.95 5.69
CA ARG A 18 36.07 -24.42 4.64
C ARG A 18 35.85 -25.94 4.61
N TYR A 19 35.71 -26.56 5.77
CA TYR A 19 34.98 -27.82 5.87
C TYR A 19 33.68 -27.59 6.63
N LEU A 20 32.60 -27.39 5.87
CA LEU A 20 31.23 -27.55 6.39
C LEU A 20 31.10 -29.02 6.80
N HIS A 21 31.14 -29.30 8.10
CA HIS A 21 30.63 -30.56 8.61
C HIS A 21 29.13 -30.63 8.30
N PRO A 22 28.65 -31.60 7.51
CA PRO A 22 27.22 -31.80 7.32
C PRO A 22 26.69 -32.53 8.55
N ARG A 23 26.55 -31.79 9.66
CA ARG A 23 25.68 -32.15 10.78
C ARG A 23 24.95 -30.90 11.24
N LEU A 24 24.23 -30.28 10.30
CA LEU A 24 23.00 -29.59 10.67
C LEU A 24 22.06 -30.70 11.09
N ASP A 25 21.99 -30.90 12.40
CA ASP A 25 20.93 -31.63 13.05
C ASP A 25 19.62 -30.96 12.61
N VAL A 26 18.92 -31.54 11.63
CA VAL A 26 17.58 -31.12 11.16
C VAL A 26 16.53 -31.51 12.24
N ASN A 27 16.92 -31.38 13.49
CA ASN A 27 16.18 -31.69 14.71
C ASN A 27 16.44 -30.64 15.79
N GLN A 28 16.82 -29.41 15.43
CA GLN A 28 16.27 -28.28 16.18
C GLN A 28 14.77 -28.24 15.89
N SER A 29 14.06 -29.08 16.65
CA SER A 29 12.68 -28.84 17.03
C SER A 29 12.60 -27.35 17.35
N LEU A 30 12.02 -26.60 16.42
CA LEU A 30 11.43 -25.32 16.71
C LEU A 30 10.43 -25.63 17.84
N GLN A 31 10.89 -25.46 19.08
CA GLN A 31 10.08 -25.48 20.28
C GLN A 31 9.20 -24.22 20.20
N THR A 32 8.24 -24.24 19.28
CA THR A 32 7.18 -23.26 19.25
C THR A 32 6.33 -23.58 20.46
N HIS A 33 6.36 -22.69 21.47
CA HIS A 33 5.45 -22.73 22.60
C HIS A 33 4.01 -22.95 22.10
N SER A 34 3.13 -23.56 22.89
CA SER A 34 1.71 -23.74 22.52
C SER A 34 0.98 -22.43 22.19
N SER A 35 1.52 -21.28 22.61
CA SER A 35 1.07 -19.93 22.21
C SER A 35 1.49 -19.50 20.79
N LEU A 36 2.42 -20.23 20.15
CA LEU A 36 2.88 -20.05 18.76
C LEU A 36 2.18 -21.00 17.78
N ILE A 37 1.46 -22.04 18.26
CA ILE A 37 0.49 -22.78 17.43
C ILE A 37 -0.79 -21.95 17.33
N ARG A 38 -0.66 -20.93 16.47
CA ARG A 38 -1.50 -20.65 15.30
C ARG A 38 -3.00 -20.60 15.60
N ARG A 39 -3.50 -19.38 15.78
CA ARG A 39 -4.87 -18.96 15.46
C ARG A 39 -5.24 -19.46 14.06
N LEU A 40 -5.75 -20.69 14.00
CA LEU A 40 -6.08 -21.40 12.77
C LEU A 40 -7.57 -21.38 12.46
N SER A 41 -8.35 -20.93 13.42
CA SER A 41 -9.78 -20.73 13.31
C SER A 41 -10.07 -19.28 12.93
N GLN A 42 -11.15 -19.08 12.20
CA GLN A 42 -11.80 -17.77 12.10
C GLN A 42 -12.12 -17.27 13.51
N GLU A 43 -11.49 -16.17 13.93
CA GLU A 43 -11.73 -15.61 15.26
C GLU A 43 -12.88 -14.60 15.26
N LYS A 44 -13.07 -13.89 14.14
CA LYS A 44 -14.02 -12.78 14.00
C LYS A 44 -14.51 -12.62 12.57
N GLU A 45 -15.70 -12.05 12.47
CA GLU A 45 -16.37 -11.66 11.25
C GLU A 45 -16.85 -10.20 11.40
N LEU A 46 -16.57 -9.37 10.39
CA LEU A 46 -16.98 -7.98 10.35
C LEU A 46 -17.98 -7.80 9.21
N GLU A 47 -19.25 -7.61 9.56
CA GLU A 47 -20.34 -7.45 8.60
C GLU A 47 -20.69 -5.97 8.41
N GLY A 48 -21.03 -5.58 7.18
CA GLY A 48 -21.48 -4.22 6.88
C GLY A 48 -21.37 -3.80 5.42
N HIS A 49 -20.64 -4.54 4.59
CA HIS A 49 -20.74 -4.38 3.13
C HIS A 49 -21.99 -5.08 2.59
N LEU A 50 -22.57 -4.53 1.53
CA LEU A 50 -23.74 -5.08 0.83
C LEU A 50 -23.36 -5.82 -0.46
N GLY A 51 -22.07 -5.90 -0.78
CA GLY A 51 -21.52 -6.57 -1.95
C GLY A 51 -20.21 -7.31 -1.64
N CYS A 52 -19.61 -7.92 -2.66
CA CYS A 52 -18.34 -8.62 -2.50
C CYS A 52 -17.23 -7.66 -2.05
N VAL A 53 -16.47 -8.06 -1.04
CA VAL A 53 -15.32 -7.30 -0.55
C VAL A 53 -14.09 -7.73 -1.36
N ASN A 54 -13.59 -6.83 -2.21
CA ASN A 54 -12.46 -7.14 -3.10
C ASN A 54 -11.12 -6.66 -2.55
N ALA A 55 -11.14 -5.74 -1.60
CA ALA A 55 -9.94 -5.09 -1.08
C ALA A 55 -9.98 -5.01 0.45
N VAL A 56 -8.82 -5.23 1.06
CA VAL A 56 -8.58 -4.96 2.48
C VAL A 56 -7.14 -4.47 2.69
N ALA A 57 -6.95 -3.51 3.59
CA ALA A 57 -5.62 -3.04 3.98
C ALA A 57 -5.60 -2.60 5.44
N TRP A 58 -4.43 -2.71 6.06
CA TRP A 58 -4.15 -2.11 7.36
C TRP A 58 -3.78 -0.64 7.19
N ASN A 59 -4.09 0.17 8.20
CA ASN A 59 -3.43 1.45 8.39
C ASN A 59 -2.01 1.27 8.94
N SER A 60 -1.20 2.33 8.91
CA SER A 60 0.20 2.28 9.33
C SER A 60 0.41 1.81 10.77
N LYS A 61 -0.53 2.15 11.67
CA LYS A 61 -0.46 1.82 13.11
C LYS A 61 -1.08 0.46 13.48
N GLY A 62 -1.74 -0.23 12.54
CA GLY A 62 -2.43 -1.50 12.81
C GLY A 62 -3.69 -1.38 13.68
N SER A 63 -4.22 -0.17 13.89
CA SER A 63 -5.42 0.09 14.68
C SER A 63 -6.71 0.08 13.85
N LEU A 64 -6.60 0.29 12.54
CA LEU A 64 -7.70 0.38 11.59
C LEU A 64 -7.50 -0.57 10.41
N LEU A 65 -8.61 -1.10 9.92
CA LEU A 65 -8.71 -1.78 8.64
C LEU A 65 -9.53 -0.91 7.68
N ILE A 66 -9.20 -0.93 6.41
CA ILE A 66 -10.01 -0.35 5.33
C ILE A 66 -10.38 -1.45 4.35
N SER A 67 -11.61 -1.46 3.88
CA SER A 67 -12.10 -2.40 2.86
C SER A 67 -12.86 -1.68 1.75
N GLY A 68 -12.84 -2.25 0.55
CA GLY A 68 -13.56 -1.74 -0.62
C GLY A 68 -14.37 -2.86 -1.28
N SER A 69 -15.56 -2.51 -1.77
CA SER A 69 -16.59 -3.47 -2.14
C SER A 69 -17.29 -3.15 -3.48
N ASP A 70 -18.01 -4.16 -3.99
CA ASP A 70 -18.94 -4.05 -5.12
C ASP A 70 -20.11 -3.09 -4.83
N ASP A 71 -20.42 -2.84 -3.55
CA ASP A 71 -21.44 -1.86 -3.14
C ASP A 71 -21.00 -0.39 -3.33
N THR A 72 -19.85 -0.15 -3.98
CA THR A 72 -19.24 1.15 -4.25
C THR A 72 -18.86 1.95 -3.00
N ARG A 73 -18.83 1.31 -1.83
CA ARG A 73 -18.43 1.92 -0.57
C ARG A 73 -17.05 1.46 -0.12
N ILE A 74 -16.42 2.33 0.65
CA ILE A 74 -15.28 1.99 1.50
C ILE A 74 -15.75 1.93 2.95
N ASN A 75 -15.40 0.85 3.65
CA ASN A 75 -15.60 0.77 5.08
C ASN A 75 -14.27 0.88 5.82
N ILE A 76 -14.25 1.64 6.91
CA ILE A 76 -13.13 1.74 7.85
C ILE A 76 -13.57 1.11 9.17
N TRP A 77 -12.80 0.15 9.65
CA TRP A 77 -13.10 -0.64 10.84
C TRP A 77 -12.05 -0.39 11.91
N SER A 78 -12.48 -0.37 13.16
CA SER A 78 -11.57 -0.41 14.30
C SER A 78 -11.22 -1.87 14.59
N TYR A 79 -9.93 -2.20 14.51
CA TYR A 79 -9.47 -3.56 14.78
C TYR A 79 -9.73 -3.97 16.23
N TYR A 80 -9.47 -3.06 17.18
CA TYR A 80 -9.64 -3.35 18.61
C TYR A 80 -11.09 -3.52 19.01
N SER A 81 -11.98 -2.63 18.55
CA SER A 81 -13.40 -2.69 18.92
C SER A 81 -14.22 -3.60 18.00
N GLN A 82 -13.66 -4.04 16.86
CA GLN A 82 -14.33 -4.87 15.85
C GLN A 82 -15.63 -4.22 15.33
N LYS A 83 -15.63 -2.89 15.23
CA LYS A 83 -16.79 -2.11 14.79
C LYS A 83 -16.45 -1.32 13.54
N LEU A 84 -17.48 -1.16 12.70
CA LEU A 84 -17.49 -0.16 11.64
C LEU A 84 -17.38 1.23 12.26
N VAL A 85 -16.40 2.00 11.82
CA VAL A 85 -16.15 3.38 12.28
C VAL A 85 -16.70 4.37 11.27
N HIS A 86 -16.42 4.12 9.98
CA HIS A 86 -16.94 4.93 8.87
C HIS A 86 -17.33 4.04 7.69
N SER A 87 -18.39 4.43 7.01
CA SER A 87 -18.77 3.94 5.69
C SER A 87 -18.78 5.14 4.75
N ILE A 88 -18.06 5.05 3.63
CA ILE A 88 -17.84 6.14 2.69
C ILE A 88 -18.48 5.73 1.38
N GLU A 89 -19.57 6.40 1.00
CA GLU A 89 -20.09 6.34 -0.37
C GLU A 89 -19.14 7.11 -1.28
N THR A 90 -18.35 6.35 -2.04
CA THR A 90 -17.24 6.90 -2.82
C THR A 90 -17.70 7.63 -4.07
N GLY A 91 -18.94 7.36 -4.50
CA GLY A 91 -19.53 7.76 -5.78
C GLY A 91 -18.97 7.00 -7.00
N HIS A 92 -18.12 5.98 -6.81
CA HIS A 92 -17.68 5.13 -7.91
C HIS A 92 -18.90 4.50 -8.58
N THR A 93 -18.86 4.36 -9.91
CA THR A 93 -19.99 3.78 -10.67
C THR A 93 -19.83 2.28 -10.91
N ALA A 94 -18.75 1.70 -10.40
CA ALA A 94 -18.42 0.28 -10.51
C ALA A 94 -17.64 -0.21 -9.28
N ASN A 95 -17.43 -1.53 -9.22
CA ASN A 95 -16.83 -2.24 -8.10
C ASN A 95 -15.46 -1.66 -7.71
N ILE A 96 -15.23 -1.48 -6.41
CA ILE A 96 -13.92 -1.07 -5.88
C ILE A 96 -13.04 -2.31 -5.79
N PHE A 97 -11.89 -2.28 -6.46
CA PHE A 97 -10.93 -3.39 -6.49
C PHE A 97 -9.73 -3.17 -5.58
N CYS A 98 -9.46 -1.92 -5.21
CA CYS A 98 -8.32 -1.59 -4.36
C CYS A 98 -8.59 -0.34 -3.53
N THR A 99 -8.09 -0.34 -2.30
CA THR A 99 -8.11 0.80 -1.39
C THR A 99 -6.89 0.79 -0.48
N LYS A 100 -6.39 1.96 -0.07
CA LYS A 100 -5.24 2.12 0.83
C LYS A 100 -5.37 3.37 1.70
N PHE A 101 -4.82 3.29 2.90
CA PHE A 101 -4.39 4.47 3.65
C PHE A 101 -3.10 5.05 3.06
N ILE A 102 -2.87 6.34 3.26
CA ILE A 102 -1.59 7.01 2.99
C ILE A 102 -0.88 7.24 4.33
N PRO A 103 0.08 6.37 4.72
CA PRO A 103 0.73 6.39 6.03
C PRO A 103 1.32 7.74 6.43
N GLU A 104 1.93 8.44 5.47
CA GLU A 104 2.63 9.71 5.64
C GLU A 104 1.70 10.85 6.04
N THR A 105 0.39 10.67 5.84
CA THR A 105 -0.65 11.62 6.27
C THR A 105 -1.22 11.28 7.64
N SER A 106 -0.53 10.43 8.42
CA SER A 106 -1.08 9.83 9.64
C SER A 106 -2.37 9.05 9.39
N ASP A 107 -2.45 8.40 8.22
CA ASP A 107 -3.62 7.68 7.73
C ASP A 107 -4.88 8.57 7.58
N GLU A 108 -4.76 9.90 7.50
CA GLU A 108 -5.90 10.81 7.28
C GLU A 108 -6.43 10.76 5.84
N LEU A 109 -5.55 10.50 4.87
CA LEU A 109 -5.96 10.29 3.49
C LEU A 109 -6.13 8.80 3.18
N VAL A 110 -7.17 8.52 2.41
CA VAL A 110 -7.43 7.19 1.85
C VAL A 110 -7.69 7.32 0.35
N VAL A 111 -7.27 6.30 -0.39
CA VAL A 111 -7.39 6.26 -1.85
C VAL A 111 -8.12 4.99 -2.28
N SER A 112 -8.95 5.10 -3.32
CA SER A 112 -9.70 3.99 -3.92
C SER A 112 -9.44 3.91 -5.42
N GLY A 113 -9.51 2.71 -5.97
CA GLY A 113 -9.47 2.45 -7.40
C GLY A 113 -10.48 1.38 -7.79
N ALA A 114 -11.23 1.63 -8.86
CA ALA A 114 -12.43 0.88 -9.18
C ALA A 114 -12.55 0.49 -10.67
N GLY A 115 -13.64 -0.21 -10.97
CA GLY A 115 -14.00 -0.67 -12.31
C GLY A 115 -14.37 0.44 -13.30
N ASP A 116 -14.61 1.65 -12.82
CA ASP A 116 -14.93 2.83 -13.63
C ASP A 116 -13.67 3.54 -14.19
N ALA A 117 -12.50 2.91 -14.00
CA ALA A 117 -11.18 3.41 -14.40
C ALA A 117 -10.70 4.65 -13.62
N GLU A 118 -11.35 4.97 -12.50
CA GLU A 118 -11.00 6.14 -11.70
C GLU A 118 -10.18 5.78 -10.47
N VAL A 119 -9.35 6.74 -10.05
CA VAL A 119 -8.72 6.75 -8.72
C VAL A 119 -9.27 7.94 -7.94
N ARG A 120 -9.78 7.71 -6.73
CA ARG A 120 -10.37 8.76 -5.89
C ARG A 120 -9.68 8.86 -4.55
N LEU A 121 -9.46 10.08 -4.08
CA LEU A 121 -8.81 10.40 -2.83
C LEU A 121 -9.82 11.02 -1.86
N PHE A 122 -9.84 10.58 -0.62
CA PHE A 122 -10.75 11.08 0.42
C PHE A 122 -9.97 11.49 1.66
N ASN A 123 -10.45 12.55 2.31
CA ASN A 123 -9.92 13.01 3.59
C ASN A 123 -10.85 12.56 4.72
N ARG A 124 -10.31 11.75 5.64
CA ARG A 124 -11.08 11.16 6.74
C ARG A 124 -11.57 12.18 7.75
N SER A 125 -10.84 13.27 7.99
CA SER A 125 -11.30 14.34 8.88
C SER A 125 -12.62 14.98 8.41
N ARG A 126 -12.92 14.95 7.09
CA ARG A 126 -14.19 15.43 6.54
C ARG A 126 -15.35 14.46 6.74
N LEU A 127 -15.07 13.23 7.17
CA LEU A 127 -16.06 12.21 7.50
C LEU A 127 -16.61 12.35 8.93
N SER A 128 -16.00 13.20 9.77
CA SER A 128 -16.43 13.37 11.16
C SER A 128 -17.60 14.37 11.32
N GLY A 129 -18.14 14.88 10.22
CA GLY A 129 -19.30 15.76 10.21
C GLY A 129 -20.62 14.99 10.17
N ASN A 130 -21.15 14.67 11.34
CA ASN A 130 -22.52 14.23 11.62
C ASN A 130 -23.04 12.96 10.94
N GLY A 131 -23.21 11.92 11.77
CA GLY A 131 -24.33 10.99 11.65
C GLY A 131 -24.16 9.88 10.62
N LEU A 132 -24.91 8.81 10.84
CA LEU A 132 -25.10 7.67 9.94
C LEU A 132 -25.92 8.06 8.68
N ASP A 133 -25.81 9.31 8.23
CA ASP A 133 -26.52 9.80 7.08
C ASP A 133 -25.66 9.54 5.85
N ASP A 134 -26.20 8.79 4.89
CA ASP A 134 -25.68 8.47 3.55
C ASP A 134 -25.45 9.76 2.71
N ILE A 135 -24.58 10.66 3.18
CA ILE A 135 -24.15 11.82 2.40
C ILE A 135 -22.93 11.38 1.59
N ALA A 136 -23.13 11.22 0.28
CA ALA A 136 -22.07 11.00 -0.68
C ALA A 136 -20.90 11.97 -0.42
N VAL A 137 -19.75 11.42 -0.02
CA VAL A 137 -18.59 12.23 0.34
C VAL A 137 -17.89 12.63 -0.94
N VAL A 138 -17.82 13.94 -1.18
CA VAL A 138 -17.10 14.47 -2.36
C VAL A 138 -15.61 14.10 -2.23
N PRO A 139 -15.03 13.42 -3.24
CA PRO A 139 -13.61 13.10 -3.21
C PRO A 139 -12.78 14.39 -3.17
N SER A 140 -11.70 14.38 -2.41
CA SER A 140 -10.73 15.47 -2.35
C SER A 140 -9.94 15.60 -3.65
N ALA A 141 -9.76 14.50 -4.38
CA ALA A 141 -9.24 14.47 -5.75
C ALA A 141 -9.82 13.28 -6.52
N LEU A 142 -9.98 13.45 -7.84
CA LEU A 142 -10.48 12.44 -8.77
C LEU A 142 -9.54 12.38 -9.97
N TYR A 143 -9.00 11.20 -10.27
CA TYR A 143 -8.11 10.96 -11.40
C TYR A 143 -8.77 10.04 -12.40
N GLN A 144 -9.00 10.55 -13.61
CA GLN A 144 -9.60 9.83 -14.74
C GLN A 144 -8.54 9.51 -15.80
N CYS A 145 -7.43 8.94 -15.36
CA CYS A 145 -6.27 8.73 -16.23
C CYS A 145 -6.34 7.41 -17.00
N HIS A 146 -6.89 6.37 -16.37
CA HIS A 146 -6.94 5.05 -16.99
C HIS A 146 -8.12 4.91 -17.93
N THR A 147 -7.99 4.05 -18.94
CA THR A 147 -9.09 3.75 -19.88
C THR A 147 -9.83 2.46 -19.53
N ARG A 148 -9.34 1.73 -18.53
CA ARG A 148 -9.94 0.49 -18.01
C ARG A 148 -9.77 0.39 -16.50
N ARG A 149 -10.40 -0.62 -15.92
CA ARG A 149 -10.48 -0.90 -14.48
C ARG A 149 -9.12 -0.77 -13.79
N VAL A 150 -9.11 -0.03 -12.68
CA VAL A 150 -7.95 0.02 -11.77
C VAL A 150 -7.95 -1.23 -10.92
N LYS A 151 -6.82 -1.95 -10.88
CA LYS A 151 -6.68 -3.24 -10.19
C LYS A 151 -5.98 -3.18 -8.85
N LYS A 152 -4.99 -2.30 -8.73
CA LYS A 152 -4.13 -2.22 -7.55
C LYS A 152 -3.61 -0.80 -7.40
N LEU A 153 -3.38 -0.43 -6.15
CA LEU A 153 -2.74 0.81 -5.76
C LEU A 153 -1.44 0.51 -5.02
N ALA A 154 -0.49 1.43 -5.08
CA ALA A 154 0.67 1.49 -4.22
C ALA A 154 0.85 2.93 -3.72
N VAL A 155 1.25 3.08 -2.46
CA VAL A 155 1.59 4.38 -1.85
C VAL A 155 3.11 4.52 -1.87
N GLU A 156 3.60 5.72 -2.15
CA GLU A 156 5.04 5.99 -2.13
C GLU A 156 5.51 6.23 -0.70
N ASN A 157 6.45 5.41 -0.23
CA ASN A 157 6.96 5.50 1.14
C ASN A 157 7.72 6.81 1.35
N GLY A 158 7.34 7.57 2.38
CA GLY A 158 7.93 8.87 2.69
C GLY A 158 7.40 10.03 1.85
N ASN A 159 6.45 9.80 0.94
CA ASN A 159 5.79 10.86 0.19
C ASN A 159 4.26 10.87 0.43
N PRO A 160 3.72 11.89 1.14
CA PRO A 160 2.29 11.97 1.41
C PRO A 160 1.44 12.34 0.20
N ASN A 161 2.08 12.70 -0.92
CA ASN A 161 1.39 13.28 -2.07
C ASN A 161 1.28 12.36 -3.27
N VAL A 162 1.84 11.15 -3.21
CA VAL A 162 1.96 10.28 -4.39
C VAL A 162 1.37 8.91 -4.16
N VAL A 163 0.55 8.48 -5.12
CA VAL A 163 0.09 7.11 -5.29
C VAL A 163 0.33 6.63 -6.70
N TRP A 164 0.48 5.33 -6.84
CA TRP A 164 0.58 4.64 -8.11
C TRP A 164 -0.63 3.74 -8.30
N SER A 165 -1.21 3.73 -9.51
CA SER A 165 -2.28 2.81 -9.88
C SER A 165 -1.85 1.91 -11.03
N SER A 166 -2.32 0.66 -11.01
CA SER A 166 -2.21 -0.29 -12.12
C SER A 166 -3.58 -0.57 -12.73
N SER A 167 -3.68 -0.62 -14.06
CA SER A 167 -4.96 -0.86 -14.75
C SER A 167 -4.91 -2.00 -15.77
N GLU A 168 -6.08 -2.53 -16.11
CA GLU A 168 -6.29 -3.45 -17.25
C GLU A 168 -5.99 -2.82 -18.61
N ASP A 169 -5.73 -1.51 -18.67
CA ASP A 169 -5.22 -0.84 -19.87
C ASP A 169 -3.73 -1.12 -20.14
N GLY A 170 -3.07 -1.87 -19.25
CA GLY A 170 -1.68 -2.28 -19.40
C GLY A 170 -0.66 -1.27 -18.86
N THR A 171 -1.12 -0.21 -18.17
CA THR A 171 -0.26 0.86 -17.66
C THR A 171 -0.21 0.93 -16.14
N LEU A 172 0.92 1.42 -15.63
CA LEU A 172 1.07 1.98 -14.29
C LEU A 172 1.09 3.50 -14.41
N ARG A 173 0.38 4.20 -13.53
CA ARG A 173 0.35 5.67 -13.52
C ARG A 173 0.61 6.20 -12.12
N GLN A 174 1.48 7.19 -12.04
CA GLN A 174 1.73 7.99 -10.84
C GLN A 174 0.71 9.13 -10.79
N HIS A 175 0.18 9.40 -9.61
CA HIS A 175 -0.72 10.52 -9.34
C HIS A 175 -0.11 11.34 -8.21
N ASP A 176 0.18 12.62 -8.47
CA ASP A 176 0.61 13.58 -7.46
C ASP A 176 -0.57 14.49 -7.09
N PHE A 177 -0.95 14.53 -5.81
CA PHE A 177 -2.11 15.31 -5.34
C PHE A 177 -1.87 16.82 -5.29
N ARG A 178 -0.63 17.25 -5.48
CA ARG A 178 -0.27 18.67 -5.59
C ARG A 178 -0.45 19.18 -7.02
N GLU A 179 -0.43 18.27 -7.98
CA GLU A 179 -0.66 18.58 -9.38
C GLU A 179 -2.16 18.48 -9.71
N GLY A 180 -2.54 19.09 -10.83
CA GLY A 180 -3.92 19.03 -11.29
C GLY A 180 -4.39 17.59 -11.55
N THR A 181 -5.69 17.37 -11.47
CA THR A 181 -6.32 16.07 -11.78
C THR A 181 -6.37 15.75 -13.28
N SER A 182 -5.81 16.62 -14.12
CA SER A 182 -5.79 16.47 -15.57
C SER A 182 -4.76 15.43 -15.98
N CYS A 183 -5.23 14.37 -16.62
CA CYS A 183 -4.37 13.31 -17.13
C CYS A 183 -4.09 13.53 -18.61
N PRO A 184 -2.82 13.38 -19.06
CA PRO A 184 -2.54 13.38 -20.49
C PRO A 184 -3.24 12.18 -21.17
N PRO A 185 -3.78 12.37 -22.40
CA PRO A 185 -4.49 11.34 -23.12
C PRO A 185 -3.58 10.13 -23.39
N ALA A 186 -4.19 8.94 -23.40
CA ALA A 186 -3.48 7.69 -23.68
C ALA A 186 -2.80 7.75 -25.06
N GLY A 187 -1.48 7.56 -25.11
CA GLY A 187 -0.71 7.64 -26.35
C GLY A 187 -0.15 9.03 -26.69
N ALA A 188 -0.27 10.02 -25.81
CA ALA A 188 0.50 11.24 -25.93
C ALA A 188 2.00 10.88 -25.86
N SER A 189 2.68 10.96 -27.00
CA SER A 189 4.14 10.85 -27.08
C SER A 189 4.75 11.98 -26.26
N HIS A 190 5.39 11.64 -25.13
CA HIS A 190 6.29 12.50 -24.35
C HIS A 190 5.99 14.01 -24.45
N GLN A 191 5.13 14.51 -23.57
CA GLN A 191 5.22 15.91 -23.17
C GLN A 191 5.46 15.96 -21.67
N GLU A 192 6.74 16.20 -21.37
CA GLU A 192 7.30 16.70 -20.12
C GLU A 192 7.33 15.72 -18.95
N CYS A 193 8.36 14.86 -18.98
CA CYS A 193 9.07 14.52 -17.75
C CYS A 193 9.71 15.80 -17.17
N HIS A 194 8.94 16.66 -16.52
CA HIS A 194 9.49 17.70 -15.65
C HIS A 194 9.89 17.08 -14.31
N ASN A 195 10.89 16.21 -14.35
CA ASN A 195 11.76 15.92 -13.21
C ASN A 195 13.20 16.07 -13.68
N VAL A 196 13.53 17.26 -14.21
CA VAL A 196 14.91 17.75 -14.18
C VAL A 196 15.16 18.18 -12.75
N LEU A 197 15.51 17.22 -11.89
CA LEU A 197 16.37 17.50 -10.76
C LEU A 197 17.74 17.86 -11.34
N SER A 198 17.93 19.14 -11.66
CA SER A 198 19.25 19.71 -11.90
C SER A 198 20.02 19.68 -10.57
N TRP A 199 20.72 18.59 -10.32
CA TRP A 199 21.78 18.55 -9.31
C TRP A 199 23.08 19.11 -9.92
N ILE A 200 23.45 20.29 -9.42
CA ILE A 200 24.80 20.81 -9.09
C ILE A 200 25.91 20.78 -10.15
N GLU A 201 26.36 21.98 -10.55
CA GLU A 201 27.74 22.51 -10.42
C GLU A 201 27.56 24.03 -10.20
N SER A 202 27.84 24.61 -9.03
CA SER A 202 29.17 25.01 -8.51
C SER A 202 29.16 25.27 -7.01
#